data_AF-A0A527D3N0-F1
#
_entry.id   AF-A0A527D3N0-F1
#
_cell.length_a   1.000
_cell.length_b   1.000
_cell.length_c   1.000
_cell.angle_alpha   90.00
_cell.angle_beta   90.00
_cell.angle_gamma   90.00
#
_symmetry.space_group_name_H-M   'P 1'
#
loop_
_entity.id
_entity.type
_entity.pdbx_description
1 polymer ?
#
loop_
_entity_poly.entity_id
_entity_poly.type
_entity_poly.pdbx_seq_one_letter_code
_entity_poly.pdbx_strand_id
1 'polypeptide(L)'
;MHVCVDMQRLFAEPSQWATPWITRVLPRIERLVERRAPQTVFTRFLPAAKPGQGVGTWKRYYDRWASMTIDTIGPEMVELLPALAG
;
A
#
# COMPACT_ATOMS: atom_id res chain seq x y z
N MET A 1 -9.44 -12.93 -14.30
CA MET A 1 -8.45 -12.58 -13.28
C MET A 1 -8.49 -11.07 -13.07
N HIS A 2 -8.59 -10.63 -11.81
CA HIS A 2 -8.56 -9.22 -11.41
C HIS A 2 -7.37 -9.03 -10.46
N VAL A 3 -6.61 -7.94 -10.63
CA VAL A 3 -5.49 -7.59 -9.74
C VAL A 3 -5.81 -6.24 -9.12
N CYS A 4 -6.00 -6.24 -7.80
CA CYS A 4 -6.23 -5.03 -7.01
C CYS A 4 -4.88 -4.53 -6.49
N VAL A 5 -4.36 -3.50 -7.15
CA VAL A 5 -2.99 -3.04 -6.90
C VAL A 5 -2.95 -2.08 -5.72
N ASP A 6 -2.20 -2.45 -4.69
CA ASP A 6 -1.70 -1.58 -3.61
C ASP A 6 -2.77 -0.69 -2.94
N MET A 7 -3.97 -1.26 -2.73
CA MET A 7 -5.04 -0.60 -1.96
C MET A 7 -4.78 -0.72 -0.46
N GLN A 8 -3.68 -0.10 -0.01
CA GLN A 8 -3.13 -0.15 1.34
C GLN A 8 -3.38 1.14 2.13
N ARG A 9 -3.34 1.03 3.46
CA ARG A 9 -3.45 2.16 4.41
C ARG A 9 -2.40 3.24 4.15
N LEU A 10 -1.18 2.84 3.77
CA LEU A 10 -0.05 3.69 3.36
C LEU A 10 -0.44 4.83 2.41
N PHE A 11 -1.34 4.53 1.48
CA PHE A 11 -1.76 5.44 0.42
C PHE A 11 -3.06 6.18 0.73
N ALA A 12 -3.82 5.79 1.76
CA ALA A 12 -5.09 6.43 2.14
C ALA A 12 -5.00 7.31 3.39
N GLU A 13 -4.17 6.92 4.35
CA GLU A 13 -3.97 7.64 5.60
C GLU A 13 -2.91 8.76 5.44
N PRO A 14 -2.89 9.74 6.35
CA PRO A 14 -1.88 10.81 6.31
C PRO A 14 -0.46 10.26 6.31
N SER A 15 0.24 10.44 5.19
CA SER A 15 1.64 10.07 4.99
C SER A 15 2.23 10.89 3.85
N GLN A 16 3.55 10.88 3.68
CA GLN A 16 4.17 11.57 2.54
C GLN A 16 3.85 10.91 1.19
N TRP A 17 3.33 9.67 1.21
CA TRP A 17 2.87 8.95 0.02
C TRP A 17 1.34 8.86 -0.05
N ALA A 18 0.60 9.60 0.78
CA ALA A 18 -0.84 9.64 0.71
C ALA A 18 -1.30 10.06 -0.70
N THR A 19 -2.29 9.33 -1.21
CA THR A 19 -2.94 9.54 -2.50
C THR A 19 -4.42 9.81 -2.24
N PRO A 20 -4.84 11.05 -1.93
CA PRO A 20 -6.19 11.33 -1.44
C PRO A 20 -7.34 10.91 -2.37
N TRP A 21 -7.05 10.61 -3.64
CA TRP A 21 -8.03 10.07 -4.59
C TRP A 21 -8.36 8.59 -4.34
N ILE A 22 -7.55 7.84 -3.58
CA ILE A 22 -7.75 6.41 -3.31
C ILE A 22 -9.09 6.14 -2.63
N THR A 23 -9.49 7.00 -1.68
CA THR A 23 -10.78 6.91 -0.98
C THR A 23 -11.96 7.21 -1.90
N ARG A 24 -11.74 8.00 -2.96
CA ARG A 24 -12.77 8.30 -3.97
C ARG A 24 -13.02 7.12 -4.90
N VAL A 25 -12.02 6.29 -5.16
CA VAL A 25 -12.13 5.11 -6.04
C VAL A 25 -12.49 3.84 -5.28
N LEU A 26 -12.27 3.79 -3.95
CA LEU A 26 -12.54 2.62 -3.11
C LEU A 26 -13.94 2.01 -3.33
N PRO A 27 -15.06 2.78 -3.38
CA PRO A 27 -16.39 2.20 -3.61
C PRO A 27 -16.58 1.54 -4.99
N ARG A 28 -15.74 1.88 -5.98
CA ARG A 28 -15.73 1.20 -7.28
C ARG A 28 -14.92 -0.09 -7.21
N ILE A 29 -13.84 -0.09 -6.44
CA ILE A 29 -12.96 -1.23 -6.24
C ILE A 29 -13.69 -2.31 -5.43
N GLU A 30 -14.37 -1.96 -4.33
CA GLU A 30 -15.19 -2.91 -3.55
C GLU A 30 -16.17 -3.68 -4.45
N ARG A 31 -16.91 -2.97 -5.30
CA ARG A 31 -17.84 -3.58 -6.27
C ARG A 31 -17.18 -4.52 -7.27
N LEU A 32 -15.93 -4.25 -7.68
CA LEU A 32 -15.19 -5.12 -8.59
C LEU A 32 -14.70 -6.38 -7.86
N VAL A 33 -14.17 -6.20 -6.65
CA VAL A 33 -13.70 -7.26 -5.77
C VAL A 33 -14.86 -8.20 -5.43
N GLU A 34 -16.00 -7.71 -4.97
CA GLU A 34 -17.18 -8.51 -4.63
C GLU A 34 -17.63 -9.40 -5.80
N ARG A 35 -17.68 -8.85 -7.02
CA ARG A 35 -18.11 -9.59 -8.24
C ARG A 35 -17.12 -10.65 -8.69
N ARG A 36 -15.85 -10.55 -8.29
CA ARG A 36 -14.75 -11.40 -8.75
C ARG A 36 -13.91 -11.91 -7.58
N ALA A 37 -14.50 -12.07 -6.40
CA ALA A 37 -13.74 -12.36 -5.18
C ALA A 37 -12.84 -13.61 -5.32
N PRO A 38 -13.31 -14.75 -5.88
CA PRO A 38 -12.46 -15.94 -6.06
C PRO A 38 -11.32 -15.77 -7.08
N GLN A 39 -11.30 -14.66 -7.83
CA GLN A 39 -10.35 -14.40 -8.93
C GLN A 39 -9.59 -13.08 -8.74
N THR A 40 -9.69 -12.48 -7.56
CA THR A 40 -9.00 -11.24 -7.22
C THR A 40 -7.71 -11.55 -6.47
N VAL A 41 -6.59 -11.01 -6.96
CA VAL A 41 -5.31 -11.01 -6.27
C VAL A 41 -5.04 -9.59 -5.79
N PHE A 42 -4.64 -9.45 -4.53
CA PHE A 42 -4.21 -8.17 -3.97
C PHE A 42 -2.68 -8.10 -3.95
N THR A 43 -2.14 -6.97 -4.37
CA THR A 43 -0.72 -6.67 -4.14
C THR A 43 -0.58 -5.76 -2.93
N ARG A 44 0.59 -5.85 -2.30
CA ARG A 44 1.01 -4.93 -1.25
C ARG A 44 2.43 -4.46 -1.57
N PHE A 45 2.63 -3.16 -1.64
CA PHE A 45 3.94 -2.56 -1.64
C PHE A 45 4.52 -2.64 -0.22
N LEU A 46 5.71 -3.23 -0.08
CA LEU A 46 6.40 -3.39 1.19
C LEU A 46 7.64 -2.48 1.19
N PRO A 47 7.63 -1.36 1.95
CA PRO A 47 8.79 -0.52 2.07
C PRO A 47 9.96 -1.24 2.75
N ALA A 48 11.17 -0.69 2.65
CA ALA A 48 12.28 -1.18 3.48
C ALA A 48 11.93 -1.04 4.96
N ALA A 49 12.41 -1.95 5.81
CA ALA A 49 12.17 -1.87 7.23
C ALA A 49 12.75 -0.58 7.84
N LYS A 50 13.98 -0.22 7.44
CA LYS A 50 14.66 1.02 7.86
C LYS A 50 15.54 1.60 6.74
N PRO A 51 16.01 2.86 6.87
CA PRO A 51 16.86 3.49 5.88
C PRO A 51 18.14 2.67 5.62
N GLY A 52 18.60 2.65 4.37
CA GLY A 52 19.78 1.89 3.97
C GLY A 52 19.59 0.37 3.79
N GLN A 53 18.42 -0.22 4.08
CA GLN A 53 18.15 -1.66 3.89
C GLN A 53 17.61 -2.05 2.49
N GLY A 54 17.62 -1.14 1.51
CA GLY A 54 17.31 -1.46 0.11
C GLY A 54 18.50 -2.05 -0.67
N VAL A 55 18.22 -2.68 -1.82
CA VAL A 55 19.25 -3.16 -2.76
C VAL A 55 19.31 -2.26 -3.99
N GLY A 56 20.52 -1.92 -4.45
CA GLY A 56 20.73 -1.06 -5.61
C GLY A 56 20.09 0.32 -5.42
N THR A 57 19.28 0.76 -6.39
CA THR A 57 18.59 2.06 -6.35
C THR A 57 17.69 2.21 -5.12
N TRP A 58 17.13 1.11 -4.61
CA TRP A 58 16.27 1.15 -3.42
C TRP A 58 17.01 1.62 -2.17
N LYS A 59 18.31 1.34 -2.03
CA LYS A 59 19.09 1.81 -0.87
C LYS A 59 19.03 3.34 -0.77
N ARG A 60 19.44 4.00 -1.86
CA ARG A 60 19.44 5.47 -1.98
C ARG A 60 18.03 6.05 -1.97
N TYR A 61 17.05 5.32 -2.53
CA TYR A 61 15.65 5.73 -2.48
C TYR A 61 15.16 5.86 -1.03
N TYR A 62 15.47 4.88 -0.17
CA TYR A 62 15.10 4.93 1.25
C TYR A 62 15.97 5.85 2.09
N ASP A 63 17.13 6.29 1.61
CA ASP A 63 17.84 7.42 2.24
C ASP A 63 17.04 8.72 2.08
N ARG A 64 16.43 8.95 0.92
CA ARG A 64 15.53 10.10 0.68
C ARG A 64 14.19 9.95 1.37
N TRP A 65 13.63 8.74 1.38
CA TRP A 65 12.31 8.44 1.93
C TRP A 65 12.40 7.70 3.27
N ALA A 66 13.32 8.12 4.13
CA ALA A 66 13.57 7.49 5.43
C ALA A 66 12.34 7.52 6.36
N SER A 67 11.52 8.57 6.24
CA SER A 67 10.23 8.71 6.92
C SER A 67 9.18 7.68 6.51
N MET A 68 9.38 6.99 5.38
CA MET A 68 8.43 6.06 4.78
C MET A 68 8.83 4.58 4.94
N THR A 69 9.84 4.30 5.74
CA THR A 69 10.23 2.92 6.10
C THR A 69 9.32 2.35 7.17
N ILE A 70 9.14 1.02 7.19
CA ILE A 70 8.17 0.36 8.07
C ILE A 70 8.38 0.72 9.55
N ASP A 71 9.63 0.79 10.02
CA ASP A 71 9.95 1.16 11.40
C ASP A 71 9.45 2.58 11.79
N THR A 72 9.25 3.45 10.79
CA THR A 72 8.80 4.84 10.99
C THR A 72 7.30 4.99 10.83
N ILE A 73 6.71 4.37 9.79
CA ILE A 73 5.28 4.51 9.47
C ILE A 73 4.39 3.52 10.23
N GLY A 74 4.96 2.46 10.80
CA GLY A 74 4.22 1.38 11.44
C GLY A 74 3.89 0.23 10.48
N PRO A 75 3.93 -1.03 10.95
CA PRO A 75 3.65 -2.21 10.12
C PRO A 75 2.21 -2.25 9.59
N GLU A 76 1.27 -1.61 10.27
CA GLU A 76 -0.12 -1.54 9.85
C GLU A 76 -0.32 -0.72 8.58
N MET A 77 0.60 0.20 8.27
CA MET A 77 0.48 1.03 7.06
C MET A 77 0.62 0.20 5.78
N VAL A 78 1.31 -0.94 5.82
CA VAL A 78 1.39 -1.83 4.65
C VAL A 78 0.19 -2.76 4.52
N GLU A 79 -0.76 -2.74 5.44
CA GLU A 79 -1.97 -3.55 5.33
C GLU A 79 -2.95 -2.99 4.31
N LEU A 80 -3.78 -3.87 3.74
CA LEU A 80 -4.89 -3.44 2.87
C LEU A 80 -5.83 -2.52 3.65
N LEU A 81 -6.58 -1.70 2.92
CA LEU A 81 -7.68 -0.97 3.53
C LEU A 81 -8.67 -1.96 4.16
N PRO A 82 -9.22 -1.68 5.36
CA PRO A 82 -10.08 -2.62 6.09
C PRO A 82 -11.25 -3.15 5.26
N ALA A 83 -11.81 -2.32 4.37
CA ALA A 83 -12.88 -2.69 3.45
C ALA A 83 -12.53 -3.82 2.46
N LEU A 84 -11.23 -4.10 2.27
CA LEU A 84 -10.70 -5.10 1.32
C LEU A 84 -9.94 -6.24 2.01
N ALA A 85 -9.96 -6.31 3.34
CA ALA A 85 -9.19 -7.27 4.13
C ALA A 85 -9.99 -8.53 4.56
N GLY A 86 -11.20 -8.72 4.00
CA GLY A 86 -12.13 -9.82 4.32
C GLY A 86 -11.99 -11.04 3.42
#